data_AF-A0A3P8VCN0-F1
#
_entry.id   AF-A0A3P8VCN0-F1
#
_cell.length_a   1.000
_cell.length_b   1.000
_cell.length_c   1.000
_cell.angle_alpha   90.00
_cell.angle_beta   90.00
_cell.angle_gamma   90.00
#
_symmetry.space_group_name_H-M   'P 1'
#
loop_
_entity.id
_entity.type
_entity.pdbx_description
1 polymer ?
#
loop_
_entity_poly.entity_id
_entity_poly.type
_entity_poly.pdbx_seq_one_letter_code
_entity_poly.pdbx_strand_id
1 'polypeptide(L)' 'LISLLLCRPQPILGRCITAMGAKFHPHHLVCHFCLKPLSKGCFKEQENKPYCHPCFIKLFDRGSSEGTTAVTCFF' A
#
# COMPACT_ATOMS: atom_id res chain seq x y z
N LEU A 1 -11.76 -3.75 -3.88
CA LEU A 1 -12.29 -3.08 -5.09
C LEU A 1 -12.70 -1.60 -4.85
N ILE A 2 -12.61 -1.06 -3.63
CA ILE A 2 -13.32 0.17 -3.23
C ILE A 2 -12.49 1.48 -3.36
N SER A 3 -11.19 1.45 -3.68
CA SER A 3 -10.36 2.69 -3.68
C SER A 3 -9.83 3.16 -5.04
N LEU A 4 -10.06 2.40 -6.13
CA LEU A 4 -9.61 2.78 -7.48
C LEU A 4 -10.70 3.49 -8.31
N LEU A 5 -11.97 3.41 -7.91
CA LEU A 5 -13.10 3.95 -8.67
C LEU A 5 -13.59 5.34 -8.22
N LEU A 6 -13.05 5.89 -7.12
CA LEU A 6 -13.51 7.16 -6.54
C LEU A 6 -12.56 8.33 -6.71
N CYS A 7 -11.39 8.14 -7.32
CA CYS A 7 -10.63 9.29 -7.75
C CYS A 7 -11.27 9.79 -9.04
N ARG A 8 -12.11 10.83 -8.91
CA ARG A 8 -12.56 11.67 -10.03
C ARG A 8 -11.37 11.89 -10.99
N PRO A 9 -11.58 12.11 -12.30
CA PRO A 9 -10.51 12.43 -13.25
C PRO A 9 -9.91 13.82 -13.00
N GLN A 10 -9.53 14.11 -11.76
CA GLN A 10 -8.60 15.16 -11.45
C GLN A 10 -7.22 14.62 -11.80
N PRO A 11 -6.47 15.30 -12.67
CA PRO A 11 -5.10 14.90 -12.94
C PRO A 11 -4.36 14.83 -11.59
N ILE A 12 -3.50 13.83 -11.43
CA ILE A 12 -2.60 13.77 -10.27
C ILE A 12 -1.63 14.95 -10.41
N LEU A 13 -2.06 16.12 -9.95
CA LEU A 13 -1.26 17.33 -9.88
C LEU A 13 -0.32 17.16 -8.69
N GLY A 14 0.90 16.67 -8.96
CA GLY A 14 1.96 16.53 -7.96
C GLY A 14 2.47 15.10 -7.76
N ARG A 15 2.94 14.79 -6.55
CA ARG A 15 3.57 13.51 -6.20
C ARG A 15 2.55 12.36 -6.29
N CYS A 16 2.84 11.38 -7.15
CA CYS A 16 2.06 10.17 -7.30
C CYS A 16 2.82 8.97 -6.70
N ILE A 17 2.08 7.98 -6.23
CA ILE A 17 2.60 6.74 -5.66
C ILE A 17 2.39 5.62 -6.68
N THR A 18 3.45 4.89 -7.04
CA THR A 18 3.31 3.66 -7.85
C THR A 18 3.42 2.45 -6.92
N ALA A 19 2.38 1.62 -6.90
CA ALA A 19 2.30 0.39 -6.11
C ALA A 19 1.42 -0.61 -6.85
N MET A 20 1.56 -1.93 -6.65
CA MET A 20 0.62 -2.93 -7.19
C MET A 20 0.33 -2.77 -8.71
N GLY A 21 1.30 -2.32 -9.50
CA GLY A 21 1.12 -2.03 -10.94
C GLY A 21 0.24 -0.82 -11.29
N ALA A 22 -0.19 -0.01 -10.32
CA ALA A 22 -1.07 1.14 -10.51
C ALA A 22 -0.51 2.43 -9.86
N LYS A 23 -0.99 3.59 -10.33
CA LYS A 23 -0.69 4.90 -9.74
C LYS A 23 -1.80 5.30 -8.77
N PHE A 24 -1.42 5.70 -7.58
CA PHE A 24 -2.31 6.14 -6.51
C PHE A 24 -2.01 7.58 -6.11
N HIS A 25 -3.04 8.30 -5.67
CA HIS A 25 -2.82 9.51 -4.88
C HIS A 25 -2.27 9.10 -3.51
N PRO A 26 -1.34 9.88 -2.94
CA PRO A 26 -0.72 9.56 -1.66
C PRO A 26 -1.74 9.25 -0.55
N HIS A 27 -2.82 10.01 -0.49
CA HIS A 27 -3.87 9.86 0.52
C HIS A 27 -4.74 8.60 0.38
N HIS A 28 -4.73 7.94 -0.78
CA HIS A 28 -5.58 6.77 -1.04
C HIS A 28 -4.87 5.44 -0.80
N LEU A 29 -3.54 5.43 -0.69
CA LEU A 29 -2.84 4.23 -0.29
C LEU A 29 -2.89 4.10 1.23
N VAL A 30 -3.78 3.24 1.73
CA VAL A 30 -4.00 2.99 3.15
C VAL A 30 -3.79 1.51 3.48
N CYS A 31 -3.37 1.21 4.70
CA CYS A 31 -3.24 -0.17 5.15
C CYS A 31 -4.60 -0.89 5.09
N HIS A 32 -4.65 -2.07 4.48
CA HIS A 32 -5.87 -2.86 4.33
C HIS A 32 -6.46 -3.30 5.68
N PHE A 33 -5.64 -3.43 6.73
CA PHE A 33 -6.07 -3.86 8.05
C PHE A 33 -6.47 -2.70 8.97
N CYS A 34 -5.60 -1.71 9.15
CA CYS A 34 -5.82 -0.62 10.10
C CYS A 34 -6.30 0.69 9.46
N LEU A 35 -6.44 0.72 8.12
CA LEU A 35 -6.88 1.88 7.33
C LEU A 35 -6.03 3.15 7.49
N LYS A 36 -4.84 3.05 8.10
CA LYS A 36 -3.91 4.18 8.22
C LYS A 36 -3.26 4.51 6.87
N PRO A 37 -3.07 5.80 6.54
CA PRO A 37 -2.32 6.22 5.35
C PRO A 37 -0.90 5.66 5.33
N LEU A 38 -0.49 5.18 4.16
CA LEU A 38 0.86 4.67 3.86
C LEU A 38 1.66 5.68 3.01
N SER A 39 1.19 6.93 2.96
CA SER A 39 1.74 8.03 2.16
C SER A 39 3.14 8.49 2.58
N LYS A 40 3.65 8.00 3.72
CA LYS A 40 4.95 8.34 4.27
C LYS A 40 5.63 7.07 4.76
N GLY A 41 6.70 6.66 4.08
CA GLY A 41 7.52 5.50 4.46
C GLY A 41 7.33 4.28 3.55
N CYS A 42 7.67 3.11 4.08
CA CYS A 42 7.58 1.84 3.37
C CYS A 42 6.39 1.02 3.85
N PHE A 43 5.79 0.25 2.94
CA PHE A 43 4.75 -0.71 3.25
C PHE A 43 5.04 -2.04 2.54
N LYS A 44 4.36 -3.09 2.97
CA LYS A 44 4.45 -4.42 2.37
C LYS A 44 3.17 -4.75 1.64
N GLU A 45 3.31 -5.42 0.51
CA GLU A 45 2.19 -5.94 -0.26
C GLU A 45 2.01 -7.44 0.01
N GLN A 46 0.78 -7.87 0.24
CA GLN A 46 0.38 -9.29 0.28
C GLN A 46 -0.91 -9.45 -0.52
N GLU A 47 -0.94 -10.34 -1.50
CA GLU A 47 -2.12 -10.59 -2.35
C GLU A 47 -2.74 -9.31 -2.94
N ASN A 48 -1.92 -8.41 -3.51
CA ASN A 48 -2.38 -7.11 -4.02
C ASN A 48 -3.12 -6.28 -2.95
N LYS A 49 -2.69 -6.36 -1.68
CA LYS A 49 -3.20 -5.53 -0.59
C LYS A 49 -2.03 -4.91 0.16
N PRO A 50 -2.05 -3.59 0.41
CA PRO A 50 -0.97 -2.92 1.11
C PRO A 50 -1.17 -2.99 2.63
N TYR A 51 -0.09 -3.24 3.38
CA TYR A 51 -0.08 -3.34 4.83
C TYR A 51 1.06 -2.52 5.43
N CYS A 52 0.78 -1.77 6.50
CA CYS A 52 1.86 -1.18 7.29
C CYS A 52 2.66 -2.28 8.00
N HIS A 53 3.94 -2.00 8.27
CA HIS A 53 4.85 -2.93 8.93
C HIS A 53 4.26 -3.67 10.15
N PRO A 54 3.66 -3.00 11.16
CA PRO A 54 3.13 -3.71 12.33
C PRO A 54 1.92 -4.61 12.00
N CYS A 55 1.07 -4.22 11.05
CA CYS A 55 -0.06 -5.05 10.65
C CYS A 55 0.39 -6.24 9.81
N PHE A 56 1.39 -6.05 8.96
CA PHE A 56 1.96 -7.13 8.18
C PHE A 56 2.55 -8.22 9.08
N ILE A 57 3.39 -7.84 10.05
CA ILE A 57 3.95 -8.79 11.02
C ILE A 57 2.83 -9.50 11.78
N LYS A 58 1.88 -8.75 12.33
CA LYS A 58 0.77 -9.32 13.10
C LYS A 58 -0.04 -10.37 12.33
N LEU A 59 -0.20 -10.19 11.01
CA LEU A 59 -1.02 -11.06 10.17
C LEU A 59 -0.22 -12.20 9.51
N PHE A 60 1.07 -12.00 9.19
CA PHE A 60 1.83 -12.88 8.31
C PHE A 60 3.14 -13.43 8.91
N ASP A 61 3.56 -13.01 10.11
CA ASP A 61 4.83 -13.42 10.74
C ASP A 61 4.81 -14.83 11.38
N ARG A 62 3.66 -15.53 11.37
CA ARG A 62 3.53 -16.86 12.03
C ARG A 62 4.14 -18.05 11.26
N GLY A 63 4.95 -17.81 10.24
CA GLY A 63 5.61 -18.86 9.47
C GLY A 63 6.47 -18.27 8.38
N SER A 64 7.73 -17.99 8.71
CA SER A 64 8.73 -17.48 7.78
C SER A 64 9.06 -18.54 6.72
N SER A 65 8.32 -18.56 5.62
CA SER A 65 8.89 -18.95 4.33
C SER A 65 9.06 -17.66 3.54
N GLU A 66 10.27 -17.46 3.04
CA GLU A 66 10.74 -16.31 2.27
C GLU A 66 9.88 -16.08 1.02
N GLY A 67 8.69 -15.52 1.20
CA GLY A 67 7.98 -14.82 0.16
C GLY A 67 8.57 -13.42 0.14
N THR A 68 9.31 -13.09 -0.91
CA THR A 68 9.84 -11.75 -1.18
C THR A 68 8.68 -10.75 -1.23
N THR A 69 8.21 -10.29 -0.06
CA THR A 69 7.16 -9.28 0.03
C THR A 69 7.82 -7.97 -0.34
N ALA A 70 7.52 -7.53 -1.57
CA ALA A 70 8.05 -6.30 -2.12
C ALA A 70 7.80 -5.17 -1.11
N VAL A 71 8.90 -4.64 -0.58
CA VAL A 71 8.86 -3.45 0.26
C VAL A 71 8.86 -2.27 -0.70
N THR A 72 7.72 -1.62 -0.84
CA THR A 72 7.61 -0.41 -1.63
C THR A 72 7.85 0.78 -0.71
N CYS A 73 8.98 1.45 -0.93
CA CYS A 73 9.36 2.68 -0.23
C CYS A 73 9.12 3.89 -1.13
N PHE A 74 8.46 4.92 -0.58
CA PHE A 74 8.33 6.21 -1.23
C PHE A 74 9.48 7.11 -0.78
N PHE A 75 10.47 7.32 -1.66
CA PHE A 75 11.49 8.36 -1.50
C PHE A 75 10.97 9.70 -2.05
#